data_AF-A0A661C5J0-F1
#
_entry.id   AF-A0A661C5J0-F1
#
_cell.length_a   1.000
_cell.length_b   1.000
_cell.length_c   1.000
_cell.angle_alpha   90.00
_cell.angle_beta   90.00
_cell.angle_gamma   90.00
#
_symmetry.space_group_name_H-M   'P 1'
#
loop_
_entity.id
_entity.type
_entity.pdbx_description
1 polymer ?
#
loop_
_entity_poly.entity_id
_entity_poly.type
_entity_poly.pdbx_seq_one_letter_code
_entity_poly.pdbx_strand_id
1 'polypeptide(L)'
;MNRFIRVYSNKTDKLISEVDVQSFDLMKFQNLFGVNDTENPMFDCFEVTPEIAGAIEAHLSSKPDWNFSAYSYFLETDAPGT
;
A
#
# COMPACT_ATOMS: atom_id res chain seq x y z
N MET A 1 13.23 4.27 5.43
CA MET A 1 12.57 4.10 4.13
C MET A 1 11.09 4.24 4.38
N ASN A 2 10.45 5.23 3.77
CA ASN A 2 9.04 5.49 4.01
C ASN A 2 8.19 4.57 3.13
N ARG A 3 6.99 4.26 3.62
CA ARG A 3 6.00 3.40 2.98
C ARG A 3 4.72 4.19 2.82
N PHE A 4 4.05 4.04 1.68
CA PHE A 4 2.85 4.79 1.35
C PHE A 4 1.81 3.87 0.73
N ILE A 5 0.54 4.19 0.95
CA ILE A 5 -0.53 3.74 0.07
C ILE A 5 -0.69 4.79 -1.03
N ARG A 6 -0.29 4.45 -2.25
CA ARG A 6 -0.51 5.25 -3.44
C ARG A 6 -1.87 4.92 -4.04
N VAL A 7 -2.64 5.95 -4.36
CA VAL A 7 -3.99 5.84 -4.91
C VAL A 7 -3.98 6.28 -6.36
N TYR A 8 -4.37 5.40 -7.28
CA TYR A 8 -4.41 5.68 -8.71
C TYR A 8 -5.85 5.64 -9.22
N SER A 9 -6.17 6.49 -10.19
CA SER A 9 -7.47 6.48 -10.88
C SER A 9 -7.53 5.37 -11.92
N ASN A 10 -8.51 4.48 -11.81
CA ASN A 10 -8.73 3.38 -12.76
C ASN A 10 -9.12 3.88 -14.16
N LYS A 11 -9.54 5.14 -14.27
CA LYS A 11 -9.93 5.76 -15.55
C LYS A 11 -8.73 6.35 -16.30
N THR A 12 -7.71 6.80 -15.58
CA THR A 12 -6.65 7.65 -16.15
C THR A 12 -5.24 7.19 -15.82
N ASP A 13 -5.09 6.17 -14.98
CA ASP A 13 -3.82 5.65 -14.45
C ASP A 13 -2.93 6.73 -13.79
N LYS A 14 -3.54 7.82 -13.33
CA LYS A 14 -2.84 8.92 -12.67
C LYS A 14 -2.88 8.74 -11.17
N LEU A 15 -1.76 9.04 -10.52
CA LEU A 15 -1.69 9.18 -9.07
C LEU A 15 -2.64 10.31 -8.63
N ILE A 16 -3.51 10.00 -7.66
CA ILE A 16 -4.52 10.88 -7.11
C ILE A 16 -4.13 11.34 -5.71
N SER A 17 -3.57 10.45 -4.91
CA SER A 17 -3.21 10.72 -3.53
C SER A 17 -2.18 9.72 -3.01
N GLU A 18 -1.54 10.07 -1.91
CA GLU A 18 -0.61 9.23 -1.16
C GLU A 18 -0.98 9.33 0.32
N VAL A 19 -0.95 8.19 1.00
CA VAL A 19 -1.24 8.09 2.44
C VAL A 19 -0.07 7.43 3.14
N ASP A 20 0.52 8.11 4.12
CA ASP A 20 1.64 7.56 4.88
C ASP A 20 1.23 6.32 5.66
N VAL A 21 2.09 5.31 5.67
CA VAL A 21 2.01 4.18 6.60
C VAL A 21 2.85 4.53 7.83
N GLN A 22 2.19 4.92 8.92
CA GLN A 22 2.83 5.37 10.17
C GLN A 22 3.52 4.25 10.95
N SER A 23 3.05 3.02 10.80
CA SER A 23 3.64 1.86 11.46
C SER A 23 3.73 0.70 10.49
N PHE A 24 4.93 0.18 10.27
CA PHE A 24 5.16 -0.93 9.35
C PHE A 24 5.83 -2.09 10.08
N ASP A 25 5.09 -3.17 10.27
CA ASP A 25 5.58 -4.44 10.80
C ASP A 25 5.74 -5.40 9.63
N LEU A 26 6.98 -5.64 9.22
CA LEU A 26 7.28 -6.41 8.02
C LEU A 26 6.60 -7.79 8.03
N MET A 27 6.63 -8.50 9.17
CA MET A 27 6.08 -9.85 9.26
C MET A 27 4.55 -9.83 9.16
N LYS A 28 3.89 -8.85 9.80
CA LYS A 28 2.43 -8.69 9.67
C LYS A 28 2.03 -8.37 8.25
N PHE A 29 2.73 -7.44 7.61
CA PHE A 29 2.43 -7.07 6.23
C PHE A 29 2.74 -8.21 5.26
N GLN A 30 3.84 -8.94 5.43
CA GLN A 30 4.11 -10.15 4.64
C GLN A 30 2.99 -11.18 4.76
N ASN A 31 2.48 -11.41 5.97
CA ASN A 31 1.33 -12.30 6.16
C ASN A 31 0.04 -11.76 5.53
N LEU A 32 -0.24 -10.46 5.64
CA LEU A 32 -1.42 -9.82 5.05
C LEU A 32 -1.42 -9.92 3.53
N PHE A 33 -0.27 -9.69 2.90
CA PHE A 33 -0.10 -9.70 1.44
C PHE A 33 0.30 -11.08 0.88
N GLY A 34 0.42 -12.10 1.73
CA GLY A 34 0.83 -13.45 1.32
C GLY A 34 2.26 -13.52 0.76
N VAL A 35 3.14 -12.61 1.17
CA VAL A 35 4.53 -12.49 0.69
C VAL A 35 5.45 -13.33 1.56
N ASN A 36 6.05 -14.37 0.98
CA ASN A 36 7.06 -15.22 1.64
C ASN A 36 8.49 -14.95 1.12
N ASP A 37 8.72 -13.81 0.48
CA ASP A 37 10.03 -13.42 -0.04
C ASP A 37 10.92 -12.91 1.10
N THR A 38 12.01 -13.64 1.35
CA THR A 38 13.03 -13.29 2.35
C THR A 38 14.20 -12.50 1.78
N GLU A 39 14.36 -12.45 0.45
CA GLU A 39 15.48 -11.78 -0.22
C GLU A 39 15.12 -10.33 -0.57
N ASN A 40 13.87 -10.07 -0.97
CA ASN A 40 13.36 -8.73 -1.26
C ASN A 40 12.08 -8.43 -0.46
N PRO A 41 12.15 -8.32 0.88
CA PRO A 41 10.98 -8.27 1.74
C PRO A 41 10.14 -7.01 1.51
N MET A 42 9.15 -7.16 0.63
CA MET A 42 8.19 -6.16 0.26
C MET A 42 8.77 -4.84 -0.27
N PHE A 43 9.88 -4.79 -1.02
CA PHE A 43 10.35 -3.51 -1.60
C PHE A 43 9.65 -3.11 -2.90
N ASP A 44 8.90 -4.04 -3.51
CA ASP A 44 8.11 -3.81 -4.72
C ASP A 44 6.76 -3.11 -4.42
N CYS A 45 5.88 -3.04 -5.42
CA CYS A 45 4.51 -2.53 -5.30
C CYS A 45 3.53 -3.67 -5.00
N PHE A 46 2.73 -3.53 -3.94
CA PHE A 46 1.76 -4.54 -3.52
C PHE A 46 0.34 -3.99 -3.54
N GLU A 47 -0.55 -4.61 -4.30
CA GLU A 47 -1.94 -4.17 -4.40
C GLU A 47 -2.69 -4.36 -3.08
N VAL A 48 -3.40 -3.32 -2.66
CA VAL A 48 -4.34 -3.39 -1.54
C VAL A 48 -5.69 -3.81 -2.09
N THR A 49 -6.11 -5.03 -1.74
CA THR A 49 -7.43 -5.55 -2.12
C THR A 49 -8.49 -5.20 -1.05
N PRO A 50 -9.79 -5.32 -1.37
CA PRO A 50 -10.86 -5.15 -0.39
C PRO A 50 -10.72 -6.07 0.84
N GLU A 51 -10.16 -7.27 0.68
CA GLU A 51 -10.01 -8.22 1.80
C GLU A 51 -9.01 -7.73 2.86
N ILE A 52 -7.97 -7.01 2.44
CA ILE A 52 -6.88 -6.58 3.34
C ILE A 52 -6.97 -5.10 3.72
N ALA A 53 -7.74 -4.30 2.98
CA ALA A 53 -7.90 -2.86 3.20
C ALA A 53 -8.20 -2.51 4.67
N GLY A 54 -9.21 -3.18 5.25
CA GLY A 54 -9.61 -2.94 6.64
C GLY A 54 -8.52 -3.28 7.66
N ALA A 55 -7.67 -4.26 7.39
CA ALA A 55 -6.56 -4.62 8.27
C ALA A 55 -5.43 -3.58 8.24
N ILE A 56 -5.24 -2.91 7.09
CA ILE A 56 -4.15 -1.95 6.90
C ILE A 56 -4.51 -0.57 7.47
N GLU A 57 -5.79 -0.21 7.56
CA GLU A 57 -6.26 1.10 8.06
C GLU A 57 -5.63 1.52 9.40
N ALA A 58 -5.44 0.57 10.32
CA ALA A 58 -4.85 0.83 11.64
C ALA A 58 -3.39 1.31 11.58
N HIS A 59 -2.75 1.19 10.43
CA HIS A 59 -1.35 1.54 10.20
C HIS A 59 -1.19 2.85 9.41
N LEU A 60 -2.28 3.47 8.97
CA LEU A 60 -2.25 4.65 8.09
C LEU A 60 -2.37 5.96 8.86
N SER A 61 -1.74 7.03 8.35
CA SER A 61 -1.86 8.37 8.91
C SER A 61 -3.24 8.98 8.77
N SER A 62 -3.99 8.53 7.75
CA SER A 62 -5.37 8.87 7.53
C SER A 62 -6.08 7.69 6.86
N LYS A 63 -7.38 7.56 7.10
CA LYS A 63 -8.19 6.50 6.49
C LYS A 63 -8.59 6.90 5.05
N PRO A 64 -8.19 6.15 4.02
CA PRO A 64 -8.68 6.36 2.67
C PRO A 64 -10.18 6.04 2.59
N ASP A 65 -10.92 6.78 1.76
CA ASP A 65 -12.28 6.40 1.38
C ASP A 65 -12.21 5.32 0.30
N TRP A 66 -12.14 4.06 0.73
CA TRP A 66 -11.92 2.93 -0.16
C TRP A 66 -13.03 2.78 -1.21
N ASN A 67 -12.74 3.28 -2.40
CA ASN A 67 -13.57 3.09 -3.59
C ASN A 67 -12.80 2.31 -4.66
N PHE A 68 -12.77 0.97 -4.51
CA PHE A 68 -12.09 0.05 -5.43
C PHE A 68 -12.69 0.02 -6.84
N SER A 69 -13.90 0.55 -7.03
CA SER A 69 -14.50 0.67 -8.37
C SER A 69 -13.89 1.82 -9.18
N ALA A 70 -13.44 2.87 -8.49
CA ALA A 70 -12.89 4.08 -9.11
C ALA A 70 -11.36 4.15 -9.04
N TYR A 71 -10.76 3.50 -8.04
CA TYR A 71 -9.35 3.62 -7.72
C TYR A 71 -8.67 2.27 -7.46
N SER A 72 -7.39 2.20 -7.76
CA SER A 72 -6.47 1.13 -7.37
C SER A 72 -5.51 1.66 -6.32
N TYR A 73 -5.14 0.81 -5.37
CA TYR A 73 -4.38 1.18 -4.19
C TYR A 73 -3.18 0.27 -4.08
N PHE A 74 -2.00 0.83 -3.88
CA PHE A 74 -0.77 0.05 -3.79
C PHE A 74 0.04 0.49 -2.58
N LEU A 75 0.50 -0.48 -1.80
CA LEU A 75 1.56 -0.29 -0.84
C LEU A 75 2.88 -0.23 -1.59
N GLU A 76 3.54 0.92 -1.50
CA GLU A 76 4.80 1.19 -2.17
C GLU A 76 5.85 1.74 -1.20
N THR A 77 7.10 1.72 -1.64
CA THR A 77 8.21 2.40 -0.96
C THR A 77 8.56 3.68 -1.69
N ASP A 78 9.16 4.64 -0.97
CA ASP A 78 9.96 5.64 -1.68
C ASP A 78 11.04 4.90 -2.45
N ALA A 79 11.02 5.02 -3.78
CA ALA A 79 12.13 4.56 -4.60
C ALA A 79 13.42 5.19 -4.04
N PRO A 80 14.52 4.43 -3.88
CA PRO A 80 15.77 5.00 -3.43
C PRO A 80 16.30 5.97 -4.51
N GLY A 81 16.02 7.27 -4.32
CA GLY A 81 16.68 8.40 -4.97
C GLY A 81 16.49 8.54 -6.49
N THR A 82 15.65 9.49 -6.89
CA THR A 82 16.06 10.45 -7.94
C THR A 82 16.80 11.61 -7.29
#